data_AF-E0UT08-F1
#
_entry.id   AF-E0UT08-F1
#
_cell.length_a   1.000
_cell.length_b   1.000
_cell.length_c   1.000
_cell.angle_alpha   90.00
_cell.angle_beta   90.00
_cell.angle_gamma   90.00
#
_symmetry.space_group_name_H-M   'P 1'
#
loop_
_entity.id
_entity.type
_entity.pdbx_description
1 polymer ?
#
loop_
_entity_poly.entity_id
_entity_poly.type
_entity_poly.pdbx_seq_one_letter_code
_entity_poly.pdbx_strand_id
1 'polypeptide(L)'
;MALIMNNHVFKGHRTLLGNKFVTYRELDLPTRADIYKHSKNGFDWGNTSKGALQLAFAILYQLSNKETSTKYAEQFCENIVKKLNSRDWILKASEVLSWIEHNCDTVEQQELSKPTKLQPVNKKIKKNKSNIVKEICKELNITQKQLAQVLEVPEGTVSSWAVKNEIPRLGKKAIEFYIQNTKNQKIVDSYRSFIKLLQAS
;
A
#
# COMPACT_ATOMS: atom_id res chain seq x y z
N MET A 1 5.22 -12.25 5.14
CA MET A 1 4.74 -10.84 5.02
C MET A 1 4.88 -10.22 3.61
N ALA A 2 5.55 -10.87 2.63
CA ALA A 2 5.82 -10.28 1.30
C ALA A 2 4.65 -10.29 0.30
N LEU A 3 3.69 -11.22 0.41
CA LEU A 3 2.62 -11.42 -0.58
C LEU A 3 1.61 -10.26 -0.69
N ILE A 4 1.53 -9.39 0.31
CA ILE A 4 0.57 -8.26 0.33
C ILE A 4 1.16 -7.01 -0.35
N MET A 5 2.47 -7.00 -0.69
CA MET A 5 3.16 -5.80 -1.18
C MET A 5 3.14 -5.61 -2.69
N ASN A 6 2.78 -6.63 -3.48
CA ASN A 6 2.96 -6.59 -4.94
C ASN A 6 2.17 -5.51 -5.68
N ASN A 7 1.08 -5.00 -5.09
CA ASN A 7 0.29 -3.93 -5.70
C ASN A 7 0.52 -2.56 -5.05
N HIS A 8 1.41 -2.45 -4.06
CA HIS A 8 1.73 -1.18 -3.47
C HIS A 8 2.76 -0.43 -4.31
N VAL A 9 2.58 0.88 -4.37
CA VAL A 9 3.42 1.77 -5.14
C VAL A 9 3.90 2.91 -4.27
N PHE A 10 5.13 3.32 -4.51
CA PHE A 10 5.64 4.62 -4.11
C PHE A 10 5.28 5.61 -5.20
N LYS A 11 4.82 6.79 -4.80
CA LYS A 11 4.53 7.88 -5.73
C LYS A 11 5.28 9.12 -5.30
N GLY A 12 5.97 9.75 -6.22
CA GLY A 12 6.52 11.09 -6.02
C GLY A 12 5.77 12.11 -6.86
N HIS A 13 5.52 13.28 -6.28
CA HIS A 13 4.92 14.42 -6.95
C HIS A 13 5.66 15.70 -6.59
N ARG A 14 6.03 16.47 -7.61
CA ARG A 14 6.62 17.82 -7.46
C ARG A 14 5.58 18.87 -7.84
N THR A 15 5.24 19.72 -6.90
CA THR A 15 4.37 20.88 -7.16
C THR A 15 5.09 21.96 -7.98
N LEU A 16 4.33 22.87 -8.58
CA LEU A 16 4.86 24.01 -9.33
C LEU A 16 5.72 24.95 -8.47
N LEU A 17 5.43 25.04 -7.17
CA LEU A 17 6.18 25.84 -6.19
C LEU A 17 7.44 25.12 -5.68
N GLY A 18 7.75 23.93 -6.18
CA GLY A 18 8.95 23.18 -5.82
C GLY A 18 8.81 22.29 -4.58
N ASN A 19 7.64 22.27 -3.93
CA ASN A 19 7.38 21.30 -2.85
C ASN A 19 7.32 19.88 -3.40
N LYS A 20 7.93 18.95 -2.66
CA LYS A 20 8.14 17.55 -3.05
C LYS A 20 7.41 16.66 -2.07
N PHE A 21 6.48 15.86 -2.59
CA PHE A 21 5.69 14.91 -1.80
C PHE A 21 6.01 13.49 -2.26
N VAL A 22 6.20 12.59 -1.31
CA VAL A 22 6.40 11.17 -1.59
C VAL A 22 5.45 10.40 -0.70
N THR A 23 4.66 9.52 -1.31
CA THR A 23 3.69 8.69 -0.60
C THR A 23 3.93 7.21 -0.85
N TYR A 24 3.56 6.40 0.12
CA TYR A 24 3.48 4.95 0.04
C TYR A 24 2.10 4.51 0.53
N ARG A 25 1.36 3.78 -0.31
CA ARG A 25 -0.05 3.41 -0.03
C ARG A 25 -0.96 4.62 0.26
N GLU A 26 -0.74 5.74 -0.43
CA GLU A 26 -1.42 7.02 -0.22
C GLU A 26 -1.16 7.68 1.15
N LEU A 27 -0.20 7.18 1.94
CA LEU A 27 0.28 7.82 3.16
C LEU A 27 1.63 8.50 2.90
N ASP A 28 1.87 9.66 3.50
CA ASP A 28 3.17 10.34 3.40
C ASP A 28 4.31 9.44 3.89
N LEU A 29 5.35 9.32 3.06
CA LEU A 29 6.54 8.54 3.38
C LEU A 29 7.36 9.32 4.42
N PRO A 30 7.62 8.76 5.62
CA PRO A 30 8.43 9.45 6.61
C PRO A 30 9.87 9.59 6.11
N THR A 31 10.45 10.78 6.31
CA THR A 31 11.85 11.05 5.92
C THR A 31 12.86 10.24 6.71
N ARG A 32 12.50 9.75 7.91
CA ARG A 32 13.36 8.96 8.80
C ARG A 32 14.70 9.64 9.12
N ALA A 33 14.66 10.97 9.29
CA ALA A 33 15.83 11.79 9.65
C ALA A 33 16.38 11.48 11.06
N ASP A 34 15.64 10.73 11.87
CA ASP A 34 16.04 10.15 13.15
C ASP A 34 17.06 9.02 13.00
N ILE A 35 16.98 8.25 11.91
CA ILE A 35 17.80 7.04 11.69
C ILE A 35 18.92 7.32 10.69
N TYR A 36 18.63 8.07 9.63
CA TYR A 36 19.56 8.35 8.54
C TYR A 36 19.43 9.81 8.18
N LYS A 37 20.37 10.65 8.62
CA LYS A 37 20.26 12.12 8.49
C LYS A 37 21.21 12.67 7.43
N HIS A 38 20.93 12.38 6.17
CA HIS A 38 21.73 12.91 5.06
C HIS A 38 21.17 14.24 4.54
N SER A 39 19.84 14.40 4.48
CA SER A 39 19.19 15.64 4.03
C SER A 39 18.54 16.41 5.18
N LYS A 40 18.70 17.75 5.16
CA LYS A 40 17.91 18.67 6.01
C LYS A 40 16.63 19.14 5.31
N ASN A 41 16.54 19.03 3.98
CA ASN A 41 15.52 19.66 3.15
C ASN A 41 14.51 18.65 2.58
N GLY A 42 14.27 17.54 3.28
CA GLY A 42 13.33 16.50 2.84
C GLY A 42 13.87 15.67 1.66
N PHE A 43 12.95 15.15 0.84
CA PHE A 43 13.25 14.25 -0.27
C PHE A 43 13.58 14.99 -1.57
N ASP A 44 14.39 14.34 -2.40
CA ASP A 44 14.62 14.74 -3.78
C ASP A 44 14.77 13.52 -4.70
N TRP A 45 14.79 13.71 -6.01
CA TRP A 45 14.93 12.63 -7.01
C TRP A 45 15.47 13.14 -8.35
N GLY A 46 15.83 12.24 -9.27
CA GLY A 46 16.42 12.61 -10.57
C GLY A 46 17.85 13.15 -10.47
N ASN A 47 18.49 12.98 -9.31
CA ASN A 47 19.87 13.37 -9.03
C ASN A 47 20.47 12.44 -7.97
N THR A 48 21.73 12.65 -7.61
CA THR A 48 22.45 11.94 -6.53
C THR A 48 22.67 12.83 -5.31
N SER A 49 21.82 13.84 -5.12
CA SER A 49 21.94 14.77 -3.99
C SER A 49 21.62 14.08 -2.66
N LYS A 50 21.94 14.76 -1.55
CA LYS A 50 21.59 14.28 -0.20
C LYS A 50 20.09 14.01 -0.02
N GLY A 51 19.22 14.78 -0.69
CA GLY A 51 17.77 14.55 -0.68
C GLY A 51 17.35 13.28 -1.43
N ALA A 52 18.05 12.95 -2.52
CA ALA A 52 17.84 11.71 -3.26
C ALA A 52 18.34 10.48 -2.50
N LEU A 53 19.47 10.60 -1.80
CA LEU A 53 19.95 9.58 -0.87
C LEU A 53 18.97 9.34 0.28
N GLN A 54 18.40 10.42 0.83
CA GLN A 54 17.38 10.33 1.88
C GLN A 54 16.14 9.57 1.39
N LEU A 55 15.72 9.83 0.15
CA LEU A 55 14.61 9.12 -0.48
C LEU A 55 14.93 7.64 -0.71
N ALA A 56 16.13 7.34 -1.24
CA ALA A 56 16.59 5.98 -1.47
C ALA A 56 16.55 5.15 -0.18
N PHE A 57 17.10 5.71 0.91
CA PHE A 57 17.06 5.09 2.22
C PHE A 57 15.62 4.84 2.70
N ALA A 58 14.75 5.86 2.62
CA ALA A 58 13.38 5.75 3.10
C ALA A 58 12.57 4.67 2.34
N ILE A 59 12.78 4.54 1.03
CA ILE A 59 12.14 3.50 0.21
C ILE A 59 12.63 2.10 0.61
N LEU A 60 13.94 1.91 0.75
CA LEU A 60 14.51 0.63 1.16
C LEU A 60 14.06 0.26 2.58
N TYR A 61 14.05 1.22 3.51
CA TYR A 61 13.67 1.00 4.90
C TYR A 61 12.19 0.62 5.04
N GLN A 62 11.34 1.11 4.16
CA GLN A 62 9.92 0.75 4.16
C GLN A 62 9.69 -0.73 3.81
N LEU A 63 10.61 -1.37 3.09
CA LEU A 63 10.49 -2.75 2.61
C LEU A 63 11.50 -3.73 3.23
N SER A 64 12.52 -3.23 3.93
CA SER A 64 13.63 -4.01 4.46
C SER A 64 14.04 -3.55 5.87
N ASN A 65 15.27 -3.89 6.28
CA ASN A 65 15.82 -3.56 7.59
C ASN A 65 16.71 -2.31 7.55
N LYS A 66 17.00 -1.75 8.73
CA LYS A 66 17.89 -0.60 8.89
C LYS A 66 19.25 -0.81 8.22
N GLU A 67 19.90 -1.94 8.49
CA GLU A 67 21.25 -2.24 8.04
C GLU A 67 21.35 -2.31 6.52
N THR A 68 20.47 -3.10 5.90
CA THR A 68 20.34 -3.21 4.44
C THR A 68 20.08 -1.84 3.82
N SER A 69 19.16 -1.07 4.40
CA SER A 69 18.81 0.25 3.89
C SER A 69 19.97 1.22 3.96
N THR A 70 20.75 1.22 5.04
CA THR A 70 21.94 2.08 5.15
C THR A 70 23.05 1.68 4.19
N LYS A 71 23.30 0.37 4.03
CA LYS A 71 24.40 -0.15 3.21
C LYS A 71 24.16 0.08 1.71
N TYR A 72 22.91 -0.08 1.27
CA TYR A 72 22.56 -0.09 -0.15
C TYR A 72 21.88 1.21 -0.64
N ALA A 73 21.67 2.21 0.23
CA ALA A 73 21.03 3.48 -0.13
C ALA A 73 21.75 4.22 -1.28
N GLU A 74 23.08 4.26 -1.27
CA GLU A 74 23.86 4.94 -2.32
C GLU A 74 23.69 4.24 -3.67
N GLN A 75 23.87 2.93 -3.70
CA GLN A 75 23.71 2.11 -4.91
C GLN A 75 22.27 2.18 -5.45
N PHE A 76 21.27 2.14 -4.57
CA PHE A 76 19.86 2.28 -4.97
C PHE A 76 19.57 3.67 -5.53
N CYS A 77 20.17 4.71 -4.93
CA CYS A 77 20.03 6.07 -5.40
C CYS A 77 20.55 6.22 -6.83
N GLU A 78 21.73 5.70 -7.13
CA GLU A 78 22.32 5.77 -8.47
C GLU A 78 21.55 4.95 -9.51
N ASN A 79 21.09 3.76 -9.12
CA ASN A 79 20.45 2.83 -10.03
C ASN A 79 19.00 3.19 -10.36
N ILE A 80 18.25 3.70 -9.37
CA ILE A 80 16.80 3.91 -9.47
C ILE A 80 16.45 5.39 -9.28
N VAL A 81 16.77 5.98 -8.12
CA VAL A 81 16.28 7.34 -7.78
C VAL A 81 16.81 8.41 -8.73
N LYS A 82 18.06 8.29 -9.18
CA LYS A 82 18.68 9.18 -10.17
C LYS A 82 17.95 9.14 -11.52
N LYS A 83 17.31 8.02 -11.88
CA LYS A 83 16.59 7.86 -13.16
C LYS A 83 15.16 8.42 -13.12
N LEU A 84 14.65 8.76 -11.93
CA LEU A 84 13.35 9.39 -11.74
C LEU A 84 13.43 10.86 -12.15
N ASN A 85 13.50 11.17 -13.44
CA ASN A 85 13.66 12.56 -13.91
C ASN A 85 12.33 13.33 -14.02
N SER A 86 11.22 12.60 -14.02
CA SER A 86 9.89 13.16 -14.13
C SER A 86 9.48 13.94 -12.87
N ARG A 87 8.60 14.94 -13.07
CA ARG A 87 7.91 15.64 -11.98
C ARG A 87 7.14 14.65 -11.11
N ASP A 88 6.46 13.72 -11.77
CA ASP A 88 5.66 12.67 -11.16
C ASP A 88 6.21 11.31 -11.55
N TRP A 89 6.29 10.40 -10.59
CA TRP A 89 6.75 9.04 -10.83
C TRP A 89 6.01 8.05 -9.94
N ILE A 90 5.96 6.81 -10.42
CA ILE A 90 5.38 5.67 -9.73
C ILE A 90 6.43 4.57 -9.75
N LEU A 91 6.78 4.05 -8.57
CA LEU A 91 7.73 2.95 -8.41
C LEU A 91 7.03 1.83 -7.67
N LYS A 92 6.98 0.62 -8.26
CA LYS A 92 6.29 -0.50 -7.64
C LYS A 92 7.13 -1.09 -6.52
N ALA A 93 6.50 -1.47 -5.41
CA ALA A 93 7.18 -2.19 -4.34
C ALA A 93 7.78 -3.51 -4.84
N SER A 94 7.15 -4.19 -5.80
CA SER A 94 7.71 -5.40 -6.42
C SER A 94 9.05 -5.14 -7.10
N GLU A 95 9.21 -4.01 -7.79
CA GLU A 95 10.46 -3.65 -8.48
C GLU A 95 11.57 -3.36 -7.47
N VAL A 96 11.24 -2.70 -6.35
CA VAL A 96 12.18 -2.45 -5.26
C VAL A 96 12.59 -3.76 -4.57
N LEU A 97 11.65 -4.66 -4.31
CA LEU A 97 11.93 -5.96 -3.71
C LEU A 97 12.82 -6.81 -4.63
N SER A 98 12.51 -6.86 -5.93
CA SER A 98 13.38 -7.51 -6.90
C SER A 98 14.77 -6.89 -6.90
N TRP A 99 14.88 -5.56 -6.85
CA TRP A 99 16.19 -4.91 -6.75
C TRP A 99 16.96 -5.33 -5.49
N ILE A 100 16.30 -5.40 -4.33
CA ILE A 100 16.91 -5.84 -3.08
C ILE A 100 17.43 -7.28 -3.21
N GLU A 101 16.61 -8.19 -3.74
CA GLU A 101 16.98 -9.60 -3.92
C GLU A 101 18.20 -9.79 -4.84
N HIS A 102 18.38 -8.92 -5.85
CA HIS A 102 19.49 -9.03 -6.81
C HIS A 102 20.78 -8.35 -6.35
N ASN A 103 20.69 -7.32 -5.50
CA ASN A 103 21.85 -6.48 -5.14
C ASN A 103 22.30 -6.64 -3.68
N CYS A 104 21.44 -7.13 -2.81
CA CYS A 104 21.77 -7.35 -1.40
C CYS A 104 22.22 -8.79 -1.19
N ASP A 105 23.47 -8.98 -0.76
CA ASP A 105 23.94 -10.29 -0.31
C ASP A 105 23.14 -10.69 0.93
N THR A 106 22.54 -11.89 0.87
CA THR A 106 21.65 -12.42 1.89
C THR A 106 22.38 -12.52 3.23
N VAL A 107 21.92 -11.77 4.25
CA VAL A 107 21.99 -12.26 5.64
C VAL A 107 20.67 -12.96 5.90
N GLU A 108 20.78 -14.18 6.42
CA GLU A 108 19.84 -15.30 6.33
C GLU A 108 18.36 -15.03 6.67
N GLN A 109 17.54 -15.80 5.97
CA GLN A 109 16.09 -15.96 6.10
C GLN A 109 15.71 -16.70 7.39
N GLN A 110 14.64 -16.26 8.08
CA GLN A 110 13.59 -17.11 8.69
C GLN A 110 12.28 -16.26 8.75
N GLU A 111 11.10 -16.59 8.21
CA GLU A 111 10.54 -17.85 7.71
C GLU A 111 9.66 -17.70 6.44
N LEU A 112 9.97 -18.57 5.46
CA LEU A 112 9.13 -19.49 4.69
C LEU A 112 7.66 -19.14 4.29
N SER A 113 7.40 -19.06 2.98
CA SER A 113 6.68 -20.14 2.26
C SER A 113 6.64 -19.92 0.74
N LYS A 114 6.97 -21.01 0.04
CA LYS A 114 7.19 -21.17 -1.40
C LYS A 114 5.95 -20.79 -2.24
N PRO A 115 6.11 -20.29 -3.48
CA PRO A 115 4.97 -20.11 -4.37
C PRO A 115 4.58 -21.46 -4.98
N THR A 116 3.56 -22.11 -4.41
CA THR A 116 2.81 -23.15 -5.14
C THR A 116 2.11 -22.47 -6.32
N LYS A 117 2.46 -22.88 -7.55
CA LYS A 117 1.75 -22.50 -8.77
C LYS A 117 0.29 -22.95 -8.64
N LEU A 118 -0.63 -22.02 -8.40
CA LEU A 118 -2.06 -22.27 -8.58
C LEU A 118 -2.42 -21.97 -10.03
N GLN A 119 -2.74 -23.03 -10.77
CA GLN A 119 -3.33 -22.99 -12.10
C GLN A 119 -4.66 -22.23 -12.09
N PRO A 120 -5.09 -21.65 -13.23
CA PRO A 120 -6.38 -20.99 -13.33
C PRO A 120 -7.50 -22.04 -13.26
N VAL A 121 -8.18 -22.15 -12.11
CA VAL A 121 -9.36 -23.00 -11.99
C VAL A 121 -10.54 -22.30 -12.64
N ASN A 122 -10.77 -22.67 -13.89
CA ASN A 122 -11.93 -22.34 -14.70
C ASN A 122 -13.14 -23.12 -14.16
N LYS A 123 -13.89 -22.57 -13.20
CA LYS A 123 -15.20 -23.10 -12.81
C LYS A 123 -16.30 -22.16 -13.27
N LYS A 124 -16.91 -22.52 -14.41
CA LYS A 124 -18.21 -22.00 -14.86
C LYS A 124 -19.26 -22.37 -13.81
N ILE A 125 -19.61 -21.42 -12.94
CA ILE A 125 -20.79 -21.51 -12.10
C ILE A 125 -21.84 -20.58 -12.72
N LYS A 126 -23.01 -21.15 -13.05
CA LYS A 126 -24.15 -20.49 -13.68
C LYS A 126 -24.51 -19.20 -12.90
N LYS A 127 -24.37 -18.06 -13.57
CA LYS A 127 -24.67 -16.73 -13.06
C LYS A 127 -26.18 -16.56 -12.86
N ASN A 128 -26.65 -16.60 -11.63
CA ASN A 128 -27.74 -15.69 -11.26
C ASN A 128 -27.12 -14.30 -11.20
N LYS A 129 -27.72 -13.33 -11.88
CA LYS A 129 -27.26 -11.93 -11.91
C LYS A 129 -27.44 -11.32 -10.52
N SER A 130 -26.55 -11.63 -9.58
CA SER A 130 -26.46 -10.93 -8.32
C SER A 130 -25.91 -9.54 -8.58
N ASN A 131 -26.58 -8.58 -7.96
CA ASN A 131 -26.25 -7.17 -8.03
C ASN A 131 -25.00 -6.91 -7.19
N ILE A 132 -23.98 -6.27 -7.78
CA ILE A 132 -22.68 -6.01 -7.13
C ILE A 132 -22.87 -5.29 -5.79
N VAL A 133 -23.82 -4.35 -5.71
CA VAL A 133 -24.11 -3.62 -4.45
C VAL A 133 -24.67 -4.55 -3.38
N LYS A 134 -25.50 -5.54 -3.75
CA LYS A 134 -26.07 -6.51 -2.81
C LYS A 134 -25.01 -7.47 -2.29
N GLU A 135 -24.05 -7.87 -3.12
CA GLU A 135 -22.92 -8.70 -2.69
C GLU A 135 -22.05 -7.97 -1.67
N ILE A 136 -21.73 -6.70 -1.94
CA ILE A 136 -20.95 -5.85 -1.02
C ILE A 136 -21.68 -5.68 0.32
N CYS A 137 -22.98 -5.39 0.29
CA CYS A 137 -23.79 -5.27 1.51
C CYS A 137 -23.81 -6.57 2.31
N LYS A 138 -23.83 -7.73 1.63
CA LYS A 138 -23.79 -9.05 2.27
C LYS A 138 -22.41 -9.36 2.87
N GLU A 139 -21.32 -9.01 2.19
CA GLU A 139 -19.96 -9.21 2.71
C GLU A 139 -19.70 -8.36 3.96
N LEU A 140 -20.16 -7.11 3.94
CA LEU A 140 -20.01 -6.16 5.05
C LEU A 140 -21.03 -6.38 6.17
N ASN A 141 -22.07 -7.20 5.94
CA ASN A 141 -23.21 -7.36 6.83
C ASN A 141 -23.88 -6.01 7.20
N ILE A 142 -24.02 -5.13 6.21
CA ILE A 142 -24.63 -3.80 6.33
C ILE A 142 -25.77 -3.63 5.33
N THR A 143 -26.65 -2.68 5.60
CA THR A 143 -27.74 -2.28 4.69
C THR A 143 -27.26 -1.27 3.64
N GLN A 144 -28.01 -1.11 2.54
CA GLN A 144 -27.71 -0.08 1.52
C GLN A 144 -27.76 1.33 2.12
N LYS A 145 -28.66 1.57 3.08
CA LYS A 145 -28.75 2.84 3.83
C LYS A 145 -27.50 3.12 4.65
N GLN A 146 -27.00 2.10 5.36
CA GLN A 146 -25.75 2.22 6.13
C GLN A 146 -24.55 2.42 5.20
N LEU A 147 -24.51 1.73 4.05
CA LEU A 147 -23.47 1.94 3.06
C LEU A 147 -23.48 3.38 2.53
N ALA A 148 -24.67 3.94 2.25
CA ALA A 148 -24.83 5.32 1.82
C ALA A 148 -24.33 6.31 2.89
N GLN A 149 -24.66 6.07 4.16
CA GLN A 149 -24.21 6.87 5.29
C GLN A 149 -22.69 6.82 5.47
N VAL A 150 -22.08 5.64 5.36
CA VAL A 150 -20.62 5.45 5.46
C VAL A 150 -19.88 6.14 4.33
N LEU A 151 -20.44 6.11 3.11
CA LEU A 151 -19.86 6.72 1.94
C LEU A 151 -20.21 8.20 1.77
N GLU A 152 -20.98 8.79 2.72
CA GLU A 152 -21.48 10.16 2.67
C GLU A 152 -22.18 10.51 1.34
N VAL A 153 -22.92 9.55 0.78
CA VAL A 153 -23.70 9.74 -0.45
C VAL A 153 -25.20 9.60 -0.18
N PRO A 154 -26.07 10.27 -0.95
CA PRO A 154 -27.51 10.05 -0.86
C PRO A 154 -27.89 8.59 -1.07
N GLU A 155 -28.89 8.10 -0.34
CA GLU A 155 -29.36 6.70 -0.44
C GLU A 155 -29.77 6.34 -1.87
N GLY A 156 -30.42 7.28 -2.57
CA GLY A 156 -30.79 7.13 -3.98
C GLY A 156 -29.61 6.88 -4.92
N THR A 157 -28.41 7.37 -4.58
CA THR A 157 -27.18 7.13 -5.35
C THR A 157 -26.76 5.66 -5.27
N VAL A 158 -26.76 5.08 -4.07
CA VAL A 158 -26.44 3.66 -3.84
C VAL A 158 -27.52 2.76 -4.45
N SER A 159 -28.80 3.14 -4.33
CA SER A 159 -29.90 2.43 -5.00
C SER A 159 -29.78 2.49 -6.52
N SER A 160 -29.39 3.62 -7.10
CA SER A 160 -29.12 3.74 -8.54
C SER A 160 -27.99 2.82 -8.99
N TRP A 161 -26.89 2.72 -8.22
CA TRP A 161 -25.81 1.78 -8.52
C TRP A 161 -26.27 0.34 -8.46
N ALA A 162 -27.16 0.03 -7.51
CA ALA A 162 -27.75 -1.29 -7.43
C ALA A 162 -28.59 -1.56 -8.70
N VAL A 163 -29.50 -0.66 -9.09
CA VAL A 163 -30.36 -0.87 -10.26
C VAL A 163 -29.55 -0.99 -11.56
N LYS A 164 -28.58 -0.10 -11.77
CA LYS A 164 -27.70 -0.09 -12.96
C LYS A 164 -26.64 -1.18 -12.92
N ASN A 165 -26.44 -1.83 -11.77
CA ASN A 165 -25.37 -2.79 -11.51
C ASN A 165 -23.97 -2.24 -11.86
N GLU A 166 -23.77 -0.95 -11.65
CA GLU A 166 -22.54 -0.24 -11.98
C GLU A 166 -22.21 0.75 -10.86
N ILE A 167 -20.98 0.65 -10.35
CA ILE A 167 -20.46 1.54 -9.31
C ILE A 167 -19.35 2.38 -9.93
N PRO A 168 -19.38 3.72 -9.81
CA PRO A 168 -18.29 4.58 -10.25
C PRO A 168 -16.95 4.18 -9.63
N ARG A 169 -15.84 4.43 -10.35
CA ARG A 169 -14.48 4.05 -9.91
C ARG A 169 -14.16 4.50 -8.49
N LEU A 170 -14.55 5.72 -8.14
CA LEU A 170 -14.34 6.29 -6.80
C LEU A 170 -15.13 5.52 -5.73
N GLY A 171 -16.41 5.24 -5.97
CA GLY A 171 -17.25 4.45 -5.07
C GLY A 171 -16.70 3.04 -4.86
N LYS A 172 -16.20 2.40 -5.94
CA LYS A 172 -15.55 1.09 -5.83
C LYS A 172 -14.31 1.13 -4.92
N LYS A 173 -13.48 2.17 -5.05
CA LYS A 173 -12.27 2.33 -4.22
C LYS A 173 -12.60 2.64 -2.76
N ALA A 174 -13.62 3.47 -2.51
CA ALA A 174 -14.09 3.79 -1.18
C ALA A 174 -14.64 2.55 -0.45
N ILE A 175 -15.41 1.71 -1.14
CA ILE A 175 -15.91 0.44 -0.61
C ILE A 175 -14.76 -0.52 -0.30
N GLU A 176 -13.81 -0.66 -1.22
CA GLU A 176 -12.61 -1.51 -1.02
C GLU A 176 -11.83 -1.06 0.22
N PHE A 177 -11.64 0.24 0.38
CA PHE A 177 -11.01 0.82 1.56
C PHE A 177 -11.78 0.51 2.85
N TYR A 178 -13.11 0.65 2.83
CA TYR A 178 -13.95 0.35 3.99
C TYR A 178 -13.91 -1.14 4.40
N ILE A 179 -13.95 -2.06 3.43
CA ILE A 179 -13.79 -3.49 3.67
C ILE A 179 -12.44 -3.76 4.35
N GLN A 180 -11.37 -3.17 3.82
CA GLN A 180 -10.03 -3.35 4.37
C GLN A 180 -9.92 -2.78 5.79
N ASN A 181 -10.48 -1.60 6.02
CA ASN A 181 -10.50 -0.97 7.34
C ASN A 181 -11.24 -1.82 8.38
N THR A 182 -12.39 -2.39 8.00
CA THR A 182 -13.17 -3.28 8.87
C THR A 182 -12.39 -4.55 9.23
N LYS A 183 -11.66 -5.14 8.28
CA LYS A 183 -10.78 -6.29 8.54
C LYS A 183 -9.64 -5.92 9.49
N ASN A 184 -9.01 -4.76 9.27
CA ASN A 184 -7.94 -4.26 10.14
C ASN A 184 -8.46 -4.01 11.56
N GLN A 185 -9.67 -3.46 11.72
CA GLN A 185 -10.26 -3.20 13.02
C GLN A 185 -10.48 -4.49 13.81
N LYS A 186 -10.98 -5.56 13.16
CA LYS A 186 -11.12 -6.89 13.80
C LYS A 186 -9.78 -7.43 14.29
N ILE A 187 -8.71 -7.23 13.52
CA ILE A 187 -7.36 -7.63 13.90
C ILE A 187 -6.93 -6.85 15.16
N VAL A 188 -7.08 -5.52 15.16
CA VAL A 188 -6.74 -4.68 16.33
C VAL A 188 -7.55 -5.08 17.57
N ASP A 189 -8.84 -5.35 17.41
CA ASP A 189 -9.70 -5.75 18.52
C ASP A 189 -9.32 -7.13 19.08
N SER A 190 -8.89 -8.06 18.21
CA SER A 190 -8.37 -9.36 18.65
C SER A 190 -7.09 -9.22 19.47
N TYR A 191 -6.14 -8.36 19.06
CA TYR A 191 -4.94 -8.06 19.83
C TYR A 191 -5.26 -7.37 21.16
N ARG A 192 -6.17 -6.40 21.18
CA ARG A 192 -6.61 -5.75 22.43
C ARG A 192 -7.22 -6.75 23.40
N SER A 193 -8.03 -7.67 22.88
CA SER A 193 -8.65 -8.73 23.70
C SER A 193 -7.59 -9.66 24.28
N PHE A 194 -6.59 -10.04 23.48
CA PHE A 194 -5.45 -10.84 23.93
C PHE A 194 -4.63 -10.14 25.03
N ILE A 195 -4.30 -8.86 24.86
CA ILE A 195 -3.57 -8.06 25.87
C ILE A 195 -4.37 -8.00 27.17
N LYS A 196 -5.70 -7.79 27.10
CA LYS A 196 -6.56 -7.79 28.29
C LYS A 196 -6.52 -9.12 29.03
N LEU A 197 -6.49 -10.25 28.32
CA LEU A 197 -6.38 -11.57 28.94
C LEU A 197 -5.04 -11.76 29.64
N LEU A 198 -3.93 -11.30 29.05
CA LEU A 198 -2.60 -11.35 29.66
C LEU A 198 -2.46 -10.45 30.90
N GLN A 199 -3.19 -9.34 30.95
CA GLN A 199 -3.19 -8.43 32.11
C GLN A 199 -4.10 -8.90 33.25
N ALA A 200 -5.05 -9.80 32.95
CA ALA A 200 -5.98 -10.36 33.92
C ALA A 200 -5.49 -11.68 34.54
N SER A 201 -4.41 -12.27 34.01
CA SER A 201 -3.68 -13.41 34.57
C SER A 201 -2.52 -12.96 35.43
#